data_AF-A0A0B1SI30-F1
#
_entry.id   AF-A0A0B1SI30-F1
#
_cell.length_a   1.000
_cell.length_b   1.000
_cell.length_c   1.000
_cell.angle_alpha   90.00
_cell.angle_beta   90.00
_cell.angle_gamma   90.00
#
_symmetry.space_group_name_H-M   'P 1'
#
loop_
_entity.id
_entity.type
_entity.pdbx_description
1 polymer ?
#
loop_
_entity_poly.entity_id
_entity_poly.type
_entity_poly.pdbx_seq_one_letter_code
_entity_poly.pdbx_strand_id
1 'polypeptide(L)'
;VVRIMAEELGWSSAEQRAQLEKARVFIDMEMGQLAKQNAAINVSINLTREEMQAAKERFNKLDTDRKGHITVNDLRRYFRNIFNTTLLLFAKEHDIILRGG
;
A
#
# COMPACT_ATOMS: atom_id res chain seq x y z
N VAL A 1 -32.14 -4.50 -16.43
CA VAL A 1 -31.58 -3.58 -17.45
C VAL A 1 -31.45 -4.26 -18.81
N VAL A 2 -30.64 -5.32 -18.99
CA VAL A 2 -30.47 -5.97 -20.31
C VAL A 2 -31.78 -6.44 -20.95
N ARG A 3 -32.72 -7.00 -20.18
CA ARG A 3 -34.05 -7.39 -20.68
C ARG A 3 -34.88 -6.22 -21.22
N ILE A 4 -34.80 -5.07 -20.55
CA ILE A 4 -35.52 -3.84 -20.94
C ILE A 4 -34.91 -3.30 -22.25
N MET A 5 -33.58 -3.19 -22.33
CA MET A 5 -32.89 -2.75 -23.55
C MET A 5 -33.16 -3.67 -24.74
N ALA A 6 -33.35 -4.96 -24.48
CA ALA A 6 -33.65 -5.93 -25.53
C ALA A 6 -35.07 -5.85 -26.06
N GLU A 7 -36.04 -5.53 -25.21
CA GLU A 7 -37.42 -5.25 -25.62
C GLU A 7 -37.48 -3.96 -26.45
N GLU A 8 -36.75 -2.91 -26.04
CA GLU A 8 -36.71 -1.61 -26.74
C GLU A 8 -35.96 -1.65 -28.08
N LEU A 9 -34.92 -2.48 -28.21
CA LEU A 9 -34.07 -2.55 -29.41
C LEU A 9 -34.29 -3.81 -30.26
N GLY A 10 -35.25 -4.66 -29.88
CA GLY A 10 -35.56 -5.90 -30.59
C GLY A 10 -34.41 -6.92 -30.59
N TRP A 11 -33.62 -6.98 -29.53
CA TRP A 11 -32.47 -7.88 -29.46
C TRP A 11 -32.89 -9.34 -29.32
N SER A 12 -32.24 -10.21 -30.11
CA SER A 12 -32.37 -11.66 -29.94
C SER A 12 -31.73 -12.13 -28.62
N SER A 13 -32.10 -13.32 -28.16
CA SER A 13 -31.50 -13.91 -26.95
C SER A 13 -29.98 -14.09 -27.05
N ALA A 14 -29.46 -14.28 -28.27
CA ALA A 14 -28.02 -14.34 -28.53
C ALA A 14 -27.36 -12.96 -28.34
N GLU A 15 -27.98 -11.90 -28.85
CA GLU A 15 -27.48 -10.52 -28.72
C GLU A 15 -27.55 -10.04 -27.27
N GLN A 16 -28.62 -10.36 -26.53
CA GLN A 16 -28.70 -10.09 -25.09
C GLN A 16 -27.52 -10.68 -24.32
N ARG A 17 -27.15 -11.94 -24.64
CA ARG A 17 -26.03 -12.62 -23.99
C ARG A 17 -24.69 -11.98 -24.36
N ALA A 18 -24.52 -11.62 -25.63
CA ALA A 18 -23.32 -10.93 -26.10
C ALA A 18 -23.13 -9.56 -25.44
N GLN A 19 -24.21 -8.77 -25.32
CA GLN A 19 -24.17 -7.45 -24.69
C GLN A 19 -23.94 -7.54 -23.18
N LEU A 20 -24.52 -8.54 -22.52
CA LEU A 20 -24.28 -8.79 -21.09
C LEU A 20 -22.83 -9.19 -20.81
N GLU A 21 -22.23 -10.00 -21.68
CA GLU A 21 -20.81 -10.38 -21.57
C GLU A 21 -19.88 -9.17 -21.79
N LYS A 22 -20.15 -8.36 -22.82
CA LYS A 22 -19.40 -7.12 -23.06
C LYS A 22 -19.49 -6.16 -21.87
N ALA A 23 -20.68 -6.02 -21.29
CA ALA A 23 -20.87 -5.18 -20.11
C ALA A 23 -20.09 -5.71 -18.91
N ARG A 24 -20.07 -7.03 -18.69
CA ARG A 24 -19.27 -7.66 -17.63
C ARG A 24 -17.77 -7.38 -17.83
N VAL A 25 -17.25 -7.62 -19.03
CA VAL A 25 -15.85 -7.34 -19.38
C VAL A 25 -15.50 -5.87 -19.16
N PHE A 26 -16.37 -4.95 -19.57
CA PHE A 26 -16.16 -3.52 -19.37
C PHE A 26 -16.09 -3.14 -17.89
N ILE A 27 -16.98 -3.68 -17.05
CA ILE A 27 -16.95 -3.39 -15.61
C ILE A 27 -15.70 -4.00 -14.95
N ASP A 28 -15.37 -5.24 -15.33
CA ASP A 28 -14.23 -5.99 -14.78
C ASP A 28 -12.89 -5.32 -15.14
N MET A 29 -12.72 -4.88 -16.39
CA MET A 29 -11.45 -4.34 -16.90
C MET A 29 -11.38 -2.82 -16.86
N GLU A 30 -12.34 -2.11 -17.46
CA GLU A 30 -12.27 -0.66 -17.72
C GLU A 30 -12.70 0.16 -16.49
N MET A 31 -13.72 -0.30 -15.76
CA MET A 31 -14.21 0.38 -14.55
C MET A 31 -13.44 -0.01 -13.27
N GLY A 32 -12.41 -0.84 -13.42
CA GLY A 32 -11.50 -1.17 -12.32
C GLY A 32 -12.09 -2.05 -11.24
N GLN A 33 -13.14 -2.83 -11.51
CA GLN A 33 -13.64 -3.83 -10.55
C GLN A 33 -12.54 -4.85 -10.20
N LEU A 34 -11.66 -5.17 -11.17
CA LEU A 34 -10.45 -5.97 -10.94
C LEU A 34 -9.20 -5.13 -10.65
N ALA A 35 -9.27 -3.80 -10.57
CA ALA A 35 -8.09 -2.96 -10.32
C ALA A 35 -7.39 -3.32 -9.00
N LYS A 36 -8.14 -3.71 -7.96
CA LYS A 36 -7.58 -4.22 -6.71
C LYS A 36 -6.86 -5.57 -6.87
N GLN A 37 -7.39 -6.47 -7.71
CA GLN A 37 -6.76 -7.77 -7.98
C GLN A 37 -5.53 -7.61 -8.88
N ASN A 38 -5.61 -6.79 -9.92
CA ASN A 38 -4.50 -6.46 -10.81
C ASN A 38 -3.38 -5.69 -10.10
N ALA A 39 -3.72 -4.79 -9.15
CA ALA A 39 -2.72 -4.14 -8.29
C ALA A 39 -2.00 -5.14 -7.36
N ALA A 40 -2.69 -6.18 -6.90
CA ALA A 40 -2.09 -7.24 -6.09
C ALA A 40 -1.27 -8.25 -6.90
N ILE A 41 -1.64 -8.49 -8.17
CA ILE A 41 -1.02 -9.51 -9.04
C ILE A 41 0.27 -9.00 -9.72
N ASN A 42 0.39 -7.70 -10.00
CA ASN A 42 1.50 -7.17 -10.82
C ASN A 42 2.67 -6.52 -10.08
N VAL A 43 2.70 -6.57 -8.74
CA VAL A 43 3.95 -6.24 -8.04
C VAL A 43 4.63 -7.56 -7.68
N SER A 44 5.32 -8.15 -8.64
CA SER A 44 6.45 -9.01 -8.28
C SER A 44 7.43 -8.11 -7.54
N ILE A 45 7.38 -8.15 -6.21
CA ILE A 45 8.35 -7.53 -5.34
C ILE A 45 9.66 -8.31 -5.56
N ASN A 46 10.32 -8.06 -6.69
CA ASN A 46 11.71 -8.46 -6.91
C ASN A 46 12.58 -7.50 -6.09
N LEU A 47 12.42 -7.51 -4.77
CA LEU A 47 13.45 -6.97 -3.90
C LEU A 47 14.68 -7.84 -4.16
N THR A 48 15.75 -7.20 -4.59
CA THR A 48 17.07 -7.85 -4.62
C THR A 48 17.38 -8.37 -3.21
N ARG A 49 18.27 -9.36 -3.09
CA ARG A 49 18.60 -9.94 -1.77
C ARG A 49 19.08 -8.86 -0.81
N GLU A 50 19.76 -7.87 -1.34
CA GLU A 50 20.26 -6.66 -0.69
C GLU A 50 19.11 -5.78 -0.18
N GLU A 51 18.11 -5.50 -1.00
CA GLU A 51 16.94 -4.69 -0.60
C GLU A 51 16.07 -5.41 0.42
N MET A 52 15.91 -6.73 0.29
CA MET A 52 15.20 -7.54 1.28
C MET A 52 15.93 -7.52 2.63
N GLN A 53 17.26 -7.65 2.62
CA GLN A 53 18.07 -7.59 3.83
C GLN A 53 18.01 -6.19 4.48
N ALA A 54 18.12 -5.13 3.68
CA ALA A 54 17.98 -3.76 4.17
C ALA A 54 16.58 -3.48 4.74
N ALA A 55 15.52 -3.98 4.10
CA ALA A 55 14.16 -3.88 4.61
C ALA A 55 14.00 -4.64 5.94
N LYS A 56 14.59 -5.83 6.06
CA LYS A 56 14.57 -6.63 7.28
C LYS A 56 15.32 -5.95 8.43
N GLU A 57 16.47 -5.34 8.14
CA GLU A 57 17.22 -4.57 9.14
C GLU A 57 16.47 -3.33 9.60
N ARG A 58 15.81 -2.61 8.68
CA ARG A 58 14.95 -1.47 9.03
C ARG A 58 13.74 -1.91 9.85
N PHE A 59 13.13 -3.04 9.50
CA PHE A 59 12.02 -3.61 10.25
C PHE A 59 12.45 -3.95 11.69
N ASN A 60 13.58 -4.64 11.87
CA ASN A 60 14.11 -4.98 13.19
C ASN A 60 14.48 -3.74 14.04
N LYS A 61 14.90 -2.64 13.41
CA LYS A 61 15.15 -1.37 14.11
C LYS A 61 13.86 -0.71 14.61
N LEU A 62 12.74 -0.92 13.91
CA LEU A 62 11.44 -0.37 14.29
C LEU A 62 10.72 -1.28 15.30
N ASP A 63 10.71 -2.59 15.05
CA ASP A 63 10.17 -3.63 15.93
C ASP A 63 11.19 -4.03 17.00
N THR A 64 11.53 -3.08 17.88
CA THR A 64 12.47 -3.29 18.99
C THR A 64 11.99 -4.33 20.00
N ASP A 65 10.67 -4.55 20.06
CA ASP A 65 10.04 -5.48 21.01
C ASP A 65 9.83 -6.89 20.39
N ARG A 66 10.25 -7.13 19.15
CA ARG A 66 10.08 -8.40 18.40
C ARG A 66 8.63 -8.89 18.38
N LYS A 67 7.68 -7.97 18.27
CA LYS A 67 6.24 -8.25 18.22
C LYS A 67 5.80 -8.83 16.87
N GLY A 68 6.66 -8.75 15.85
CA GLY A 68 6.36 -9.17 14.49
C GLY A 68 5.46 -8.21 13.71
N HIS A 69 5.14 -7.04 14.28
CA HIS A 69 4.37 -5.98 13.64
C HIS A 69 4.78 -4.60 14.20
N ILE A 70 4.65 -3.57 13.37
CA ILE A 70 4.98 -2.18 13.74
C ILE A 70 3.69 -1.42 14.01
N THR A 71 3.56 -0.85 15.20
CA THR A 71 2.42 0.02 15.57
C THR A 71 2.76 1.50 15.42
N VAL A 72 1.74 2.36 15.41
CA VAL A 72 1.91 3.83 15.36
C VAL A 72 2.75 4.34 16.55
N ASN A 73 2.64 3.69 17.71
CA ASN A 73 3.45 4.03 18.89
C ASN A 73 4.93 3.70 18.68
N ASP A 74 5.25 2.61 18.00
CA ASP A 74 6.64 2.23 17.69
C ASP A 74 7.29 3.25 16.75
N LEU A 75 6.54 3.73 15.74
CA LEU A 75 6.97 4.84 14.88
C LEU A 75 7.21 6.12 15.68
N ARG A 76 6.26 6.51 16.54
CA ARG A 76 6.39 7.71 17.39
C ARG A 76 7.60 7.64 18.30
N ARG A 77 7.91 6.47 18.86
CA ARG A 77 9.11 6.24 19.68
C ARG A 77 10.39 6.32 18.85
N TYR A 78 10.40 5.70 17.68
CA TYR A 78 11.54 5.74 16.75
C TYR A 78 11.87 7.16 16.31
N PHE A 79 10.88 7.92 15.84
CA PHE A 79 11.07 9.31 15.43
C PHE A 79 11.55 10.18 16.60
N ARG A 80 10.96 10.03 17.80
CA ARG A 80 11.43 10.75 18.99
C ARG A 80 12.89 10.45 19.32
N ASN A 81 13.29 9.19 19.21
CA ASN A 81 14.68 8.78 19.48
C ASN A 81 15.65 9.35 18.44
N ILE A 82 15.28 9.34 17.15
CA ILE A 82 16.09 9.98 16.09
C ILE A 82 16.22 11.47 16.36
N PHE A 83 15.12 12.18 16.57
CA PHE A 83 15.16 13.62 16.82
C PHE A 83 16.00 13.96 18.05
N ASN A 84 15.88 13.19 19.14
CA ASN A 84 16.70 13.38 20.32
C ASN A 84 18.18 13.08 20.07
N THR A 85 18.51 12.00 19.35
CA THR A 85 19.90 11.62 19.09
C THR A 85 20.59 12.61 18.15
N THR A 86 19.91 13.02 17.08
CA THR A 86 20.44 14.02 16.14
C THR A 86 20.58 15.39 16.81
N LEU A 87 19.62 15.80 17.63
CA LEU A 87 19.70 17.05 18.38
C LEU A 87 20.82 17.01 19.43
N LEU A 88 21.04 15.88 20.10
CA LEU A 88 22.12 15.70 21.07
C LEU A 88 23.50 15.71 20.40
N LEU A 89 23.64 15.09 19.22
CA LEU A 89 24.86 15.12 18.43
C LEU A 89 25.19 16.55 17.98
N PHE A 90 24.20 17.26 17.45
CA PHE A 90 24.36 18.67 17.07
C PHE A 90 24.73 19.55 18.27
N ALA A 91 24.05 19.37 19.41
CA ALA A 91 24.36 20.12 20.62
C ALA A 91 25.77 19.82 21.16
N LYS A 92 26.23 18.57 21.10
CA LYS A 92 27.60 18.19 21.48
C LYS A 92 28.65 18.76 20.53
N GLU A 93 28.38 18.81 19.23
CA GLU A 93 29.31 19.33 18.23
C GLU A 93 29.47 20.86 18.34
N HIS A 94 28.45 21.56 18.83
CA HIS A 94 28.43 23.01 18.98
C HIS A 94 28.58 23.50 20.43
N ASP A 95 28.93 22.63 21.39
CA ASP A 95 29.05 22.92 22.82
C ASP A 95 27.82 23.65 23.42
N ILE A 96 26.63 23.30 22.92
CA ILE A 96 25.37 23.90 23.34
C ILE A 96 24.83 23.12 24.54
N ILE A 97 24.76 23.77 25.71
CA ILE A 97 24.14 23.18 26.91
C ILE A 97 22.62 23.18 26.75
N LEU A 98 22.04 22.02 26.43
CA LEU A 98 20.59 21.83 26.50
C LEU A 98 20.17 21.65 27.96
N ARG A 99 19.63 22.71 28.59
CA ARG A 99 18.98 22.60 29.91
C ARG A 99 17.68 21.80 29.76
N GLY A 100 17.66 20.59 30.32
CA GLY A 100 16.46 19.76 30.41
C GLY A 100 15.43 20.37 31.36
N GLY A 101 14.17 20.40 30.93
CA GLY A 101 13.00 20.58 31.78
C GLY A 101 12.40 19.24 32.19
#